data_AF-A0A8X8VVF6-F1
#
_entry.id   AF-A0A8X8VVF6-F1
#
_cell.length_a   1.000
_cell.length_b   1.000
_cell.length_c   1.000
_cell.angle_alpha   90.00
_cell.angle_beta   90.00
_cell.angle_gamma   90.00
#
_symmetry.space_group_name_H-M   'P 1'
#
loop_
_entity.id
_entity.type
_entity.pdbx_description
1 polymer ?
#
loop_
_entity_poly.entity_id
_entity_poly.type
_entity_poly.pdbx_seq_one_letter_code
_entity_poly.pdbx_strand_id
1 'polypeptide(L)'
;MGLGYGHISRYGSIISGAIQSKLSAKKDTSGGMQTLTNALCNELSKDELKLQSKVLEIACSCSEKSPQDSWSISYESDDKRLSSEKCINSHSPLSAVKQLKITKGGNPFLLHFIPEVSYLPMSVIITTFKRENVKRPLEVSYPQKSNKMA
;
A
#
# COMPACT_ATOMS: atom_id res chain seq x y z
N MET A 1 40.42 -0.30 19.80
CA MET A 1 39.60 0.92 19.82
C MET A 1 38.84 0.96 18.50
N GLY A 2 37.64 0.42 18.34
CA GLY A 2 36.42 0.63 19.15
C GLY A 2 35.39 1.26 18.21
N LEU A 3 34.81 0.47 17.30
CA LEU A 3 33.80 0.92 16.34
C LEU A 3 32.48 1.18 17.08
N GLY A 4 32.10 2.45 17.21
CA GLY A 4 30.83 2.86 17.80
C GLY A 4 29.70 2.77 16.79
N TYR A 5 28.90 1.70 16.87
CA TYR A 5 27.62 1.62 16.17
C TYR A 5 26.61 2.54 16.84
N GLY A 6 26.25 3.62 16.13
CA GLY A 6 25.16 4.51 16.50
C GLY A 6 23.83 3.77 16.52
N HIS A 7 23.21 3.76 17.68
CA HIS A 7 21.95 3.13 18.06
C HIS A 7 20.78 3.63 17.19
N ILE A 8 20.37 2.83 16.18
CA ILE A 8 19.07 3.01 15.52
C ILE A 8 17.99 2.62 16.54
N SER A 9 17.38 3.63 17.15
CA SER A 9 16.26 3.46 18.08
C SER A 9 15.11 2.71 17.40
N ARG A 10 14.76 1.58 18.01
CA ARG A 10 13.68 0.66 17.66
C ARG A 10 12.30 1.33 17.77
N TYR A 11 11.82 1.95 16.70
CA TYR A 11 10.39 2.28 16.52
C TYR A 11 9.58 1.11 15.93
N GLY A 12 10.10 -0.12 15.96
CA GLY A 12 9.46 -1.31 15.37
C GLY A 12 8.59 -2.15 16.31
N SER A 13 8.59 -1.91 17.63
CA SER A 13 8.07 -2.90 18.58
C SER A 13 6.59 -2.78 18.93
N ILE A 14 6.00 -1.57 18.85
CA ILE A 14 4.61 -1.35 19.32
C ILE A 14 3.62 -1.60 18.17
N ILE A 15 3.96 -1.17 16.96
CA ILE A 15 3.15 -1.34 15.76
C ILE A 15 3.05 -2.83 15.37
N SER A 16 4.16 -3.57 15.45
CA SER A 16 4.15 -5.02 15.17
C SER A 16 3.27 -5.80 16.14
N GLY A 17 3.26 -5.44 17.43
CA GLY A 17 2.44 -6.10 18.44
C GLY A 17 0.94 -5.85 18.27
N ALA A 18 0.56 -4.60 17.96
CA ALA A 18 -0.84 -4.25 17.70
C ALA A 18 -1.37 -4.91 16.40
N ILE A 19 -0.55 -4.94 15.35
CA ILE A 19 -0.89 -5.59 14.08
C ILE A 19 -1.04 -7.11 14.27
N GLN A 20 -0.09 -7.78 14.95
CA GLN A 20 -0.19 -9.23 15.21
C GLN A 20 -1.40 -9.59 16.10
N SER A 21 -1.63 -8.81 17.16
CA SER A 21 -2.76 -9.03 18.09
C SER A 21 -4.12 -8.90 17.39
N LYS A 22 -4.29 -7.90 16.52
CA LYS A 22 -5.55 -7.70 15.77
C LYS A 22 -5.71 -8.63 14.56
N LEU A 23 -4.62 -9.02 13.89
CA LEU A 23 -4.67 -10.03 12.82
C LEU A 23 -5.03 -11.42 13.36
N SER A 24 -4.51 -11.77 14.55
CA SER A 24 -4.88 -13.02 15.24
C SER A 24 -6.35 -13.05 15.65
N ALA A 25 -6.94 -11.91 15.98
CA ALA A 25 -8.35 -11.80 16.36
C ALA A 25 -9.32 -11.81 15.16
N LYS A 26 -8.83 -11.66 13.92
CA LYS A 26 -9.68 -11.42 12.73
C LYS A 26 -9.40 -12.43 11.61
N LYS A 27 -9.17 -13.69 11.97
CA LYS A 27 -9.06 -14.81 11.02
C LYS A 27 -10.35 -15.06 10.24
N ASP A 28 -11.49 -14.63 10.78
CA ASP A 28 -12.80 -14.71 10.13
C ASP A 28 -13.21 -13.33 9.59
N THR A 29 -12.84 -13.01 8.35
CA THR A 29 -13.32 -11.81 7.64
C THR A 29 -14.76 -12.02 7.15
N SER A 30 -15.71 -12.11 8.08
CA SER A 30 -17.14 -12.32 7.77
C SER A 30 -17.76 -11.22 6.88
N GLY A 31 -17.11 -10.05 6.78
CA GLY A 31 -17.48 -8.94 5.90
C GLY A 31 -16.73 -8.87 4.55
N GLY A 32 -16.01 -9.93 4.16
CA GLY A 32 -15.24 -9.96 2.91
C GLY A 32 -13.86 -9.31 3.00
N MET A 33 -13.08 -9.39 1.91
CA MET A 33 -11.65 -9.03 1.89
C MET A 33 -11.36 -7.56 2.23
N GLN A 34 -12.29 -6.65 1.93
CA GLN A 34 -12.13 -5.22 2.22
C GLN A 34 -12.08 -4.90 3.72
N THR A 35 -12.58 -5.81 4.57
CA THR A 35 -12.64 -5.63 6.03
C THR A 35 -11.25 -5.43 6.65
N LEU A 36 -10.21 -6.05 6.08
CA LEU A 36 -8.83 -5.87 6.54
C LEU A 36 -8.28 -4.50 6.14
N THR A 37 -8.47 -4.11 4.87
CA THR A 37 -8.05 -2.79 4.37
C THR A 37 -8.68 -1.67 5.19
N ASN A 38 -9.99 -1.75 5.46
CA ASN A 38 -10.68 -0.75 6.29
C ASN A 38 -10.14 -0.69 7.71
N ALA A 39 -9.81 -1.84 8.31
CA ALA A 39 -9.23 -1.87 9.65
C ALA A 39 -7.86 -1.18 9.68
N LEU A 40 -7.00 -1.41 8.67
CA LEU A 40 -5.71 -0.73 8.56
C LEU A 40 -5.89 0.77 8.32
N CYS A 41 -6.83 1.18 7.47
CA CYS A 41 -7.11 2.61 7.22
C CYS A 41 -7.61 3.33 8.47
N ASN A 42 -8.40 2.67 9.32
CA ASN A 42 -8.93 3.28 10.54
C ASN A 42 -7.87 3.50 11.63
N GLU A 43 -6.72 2.83 11.54
CA GLU A 43 -5.59 3.07 12.45
C GLU A 43 -4.72 4.26 12.02
N LEU A 44 -4.93 4.80 10.81
CA LEU A 44 -4.21 5.96 10.29
C LEU A 44 -5.02 7.25 10.51
N SER A 45 -4.33 8.35 10.80
CA SER A 45 -4.95 9.67 10.88
C SER A 45 -5.27 10.25 9.49
N LYS A 46 -6.13 11.29 9.45
CA LYS A 46 -6.51 11.96 8.18
C LYS A 46 -5.31 12.60 7.46
N ASP A 47 -4.30 13.04 8.21
CA ASP A 47 -3.11 13.67 7.64
C ASP A 47 -2.11 12.64 7.08
N GLU A 48 -2.14 11.41 7.61
CA GLU A 48 -1.32 10.28 7.15
C GLU A 48 -1.90 9.61 5.90
N LEU A 49 -3.24 9.54 5.78
CA LEU A 49 -3.92 8.94 4.63
C LEU A 49 -4.56 9.99 3.73
N LYS A 50 -3.82 10.41 2.69
CA LYS A 50 -4.31 11.34 1.67
C LYS A 50 -4.90 10.60 0.47
N LEU A 51 -6.22 10.43 0.47
CA LEU A 51 -6.96 9.92 -0.69
C LEU A 51 -7.06 10.99 -1.78
N GLN A 52 -7.34 10.57 -3.02
CA GLN A 52 -7.51 11.46 -4.18
C GLN A 52 -6.33 12.41 -4.45
N SER A 53 -5.15 12.09 -3.90
CA SER A 53 -3.94 12.90 -4.01
C SER A 53 -2.93 12.19 -4.91
N LYS A 54 -3.21 12.12 -6.22
CA LYS A 54 -2.33 11.46 -7.18
C LYS A 54 -0.99 12.22 -7.21
N VAL A 55 0.12 11.52 -7.06
CA VAL A 55 1.47 12.11 -7.13
C VAL A 55 1.82 12.41 -8.58
N LEU A 56 2.38 13.60 -8.84
CA LEU A 56 2.79 14.04 -10.17
C LEU A 56 4.31 14.14 -10.30
N GLU A 57 4.97 14.74 -9.29
CA GLU A 57 6.41 14.93 -9.28
C GLU A 57 7.03 14.51 -7.96
N ILE A 58 8.21 13.91 -8.05
CA ILE A 58 9.12 13.64 -6.94
C ILE A 58 10.42 14.37 -7.23
N ALA A 59 10.83 15.27 -6.35
CA ALA A 59 12.08 16.00 -6.49
C ALA A 59 13.03 15.67 -5.33
N CYS A 60 14.30 15.43 -5.65
CA CYS A 60 15.38 15.26 -4.70
C CYS A 60 16.27 16.49 -4.74
N SER A 61 16.35 17.22 -3.64
CA SER A 61 17.32 18.29 -3.47
C SER A 61 18.60 17.71 -2.88
N CYS A 62 19.66 17.70 -3.70
CA CYS A 62 21.01 17.36 -3.26
C CYS A 62 21.73 18.68 -2.99
N SER A 63 22.02 18.97 -1.73
CA SER A 63 22.83 20.13 -1.33
C SER A 63 24.16 19.62 -0.76
N GLU A 64 25.28 20.16 -1.25
CA GLU A 64 26.62 19.86 -0.71
C GLU A 64 26.75 20.21 0.78
N LYS A 65 25.83 21.02 1.31
CA LYS A 65 25.86 21.54 2.69
C LYS A 65 25.23 20.61 3.72
N SER A 66 24.52 19.56 3.31
CA SER A 66 23.87 18.62 4.21
C SER A 66 24.13 17.17 3.78
N PRO A 67 24.50 16.26 4.70
CA PRO A 67 24.78 14.87 4.36
C PRO A 67 23.54 14.05 3.97
N GLN A 68 22.35 14.66 3.98
CA GLN A 68 21.09 13.98 3.75
C GLN A 68 20.26 14.70 2.68
N ASP A 69 19.85 13.94 1.66
CA ASP A 69 18.94 14.42 0.62
C ASP A 69 17.55 14.72 1.21
N SER A 70 16.97 15.85 0.81
CA SER A 70 15.57 16.18 1.10
C SER A 70 14.73 15.88 -0.14
N TRP A 71 13.68 15.08 0.06
CA TRP A 71 12.72 14.72 -0.97
C TRP A 71 11.49 15.60 -0.86
N SER A 72 10.90 15.96 -1.99
CA SER A 72 9.60 16.64 -2.01
C SER A 72 8.65 16.02 -3.01
N ILE A 73 7.38 15.96 -2.61
CA ILE A 73 6.30 15.38 -3.41
C ILE A 73 5.32 16.47 -3.82
N SER A 74 4.92 16.46 -5.09
CA SER A 74 3.80 17.27 -5.59
C SER A 74 2.61 16.38 -5.97
N TYR A 75 1.41 16.91 -5.73
CA TYR A 75 0.16 16.19 -5.93
C TYR A 75 -0.73 16.91 -6.96
N GLU A 76 -1.61 16.14 -7.59
CA GLU A 76 -2.75 16.61 -8.37
C GLU A 76 -3.82 17.13 -7.40
N SER A 77 -3.62 18.36 -6.91
CA SER A 77 -4.55 19.07 -6.03
C SER A 77 -4.44 20.58 -6.30
N ASP A 78 -5.52 21.33 -6.06
CA ASP A 78 -5.54 22.79 -6.22
C ASP A 78 -4.52 23.50 -5.32
N ASP A 79 -4.19 22.89 -4.18
CA ASP A 79 -3.17 23.38 -3.25
C ASP A 79 -1.86 22.63 -3.54
N LYS A 80 -0.95 23.23 -4.33
CA LYS A 80 0.39 22.68 -4.67
C LYS A 80 1.31 22.65 -3.45
N ARG A 81 0.92 21.94 -2.41
CA ARG A 81 1.71 21.77 -1.20
C ARG A 81 2.84 20.79 -1.49
N LEU A 82 4.06 21.30 -1.37
CA LEU A 82 5.26 20.48 -1.31
C LEU A 82 5.35 19.91 0.10
N SER A 83 5.24 18.59 0.21
CA SER A 83 5.62 17.89 1.42
C SER A 83 7.12 17.62 1.37
N SER A 84 7.82 17.72 2.49
CA SER A 84 9.26 17.42 2.58
C SER A 84 9.46 16.12 3.33
N GLU A 85 9.91 15.09 2.63
CA GLU A 85 10.11 13.74 3.13
C GLU A 85 11.60 13.39 3.24
N LYS A 86 11.88 12.47 4.18
CA LYS A 86 13.21 11.86 4.34
C LYS A 86 13.43 10.70 3.36
N CYS A 87 12.37 10.00 2.99
CA CYS A 87 12.41 8.83 2.11
C CYS A 87 11.02 8.63 1.48
N ILE A 88 10.98 8.05 0.28
CA ILE A 88 9.75 7.77 -0.46
C ILE A 88 9.74 6.30 -0.89
N ASN A 89 8.67 5.58 -0.52
CA ASN A 89 8.41 4.22 -0.96
C ASN A 89 7.24 4.22 -1.94
N SER A 90 7.45 3.74 -3.17
CA SER A 90 6.37 3.61 -4.16
C SER A 90 5.84 2.18 -4.20
N HIS A 91 4.53 2.04 -4.03
CA HIS A 91 3.80 0.78 -4.19
C HIS A 91 2.83 0.83 -5.39
N SER A 92 3.00 1.82 -6.28
CA SER A 92 2.15 2.00 -7.46
C SER A 92 2.53 1.02 -8.58
N PRO A 93 1.59 0.67 -9.49
CA PRO A 93 1.92 -0.07 -10.70
C PRO A 93 3.03 0.61 -11.50
N LEU A 94 3.85 -0.20 -12.19
CA LEU A 94 5.02 0.31 -12.92
C LEU A 94 4.64 1.30 -14.03
N SER A 95 3.47 1.10 -14.64
CA SER A 95 2.89 2.03 -15.61
C SER A 95 2.64 3.43 -15.02
N ALA A 96 2.18 3.52 -13.78
CA ALA A 96 1.98 4.79 -13.09
C ALA A 96 3.31 5.42 -12.69
N VAL A 97 4.27 4.63 -12.21
CA VAL A 97 5.62 5.11 -11.86
C VAL A 97 6.33 5.71 -13.08
N LYS A 98 6.19 5.10 -14.25
CA LYS A 98 6.81 5.57 -15.50
C LYS A 98 6.28 6.95 -15.96
N GLN A 99 5.10 7.35 -15.50
CA GLN A 99 4.49 8.66 -15.80
C GLN A 99 4.91 9.76 -14.81
N LEU A 100 5.56 9.42 -13.69
CA LEU A 100 6.00 10.40 -12.71
C LEU A 100 7.16 11.24 -13.25
N LYS A 101 7.10 12.54 -13.00
CA LYS A 101 8.26 13.40 -13.19
C LYS A 101 9.18 13.21 -11.98
N ILE A 102 10.40 12.72 -12.20
CA ILE A 102 11.41 12.64 -11.15
C ILE A 102 12.51 13.64 -11.45
N THR A 103 12.91 14.44 -10.47
CA THR A 103 14.02 15.38 -10.59
C THR A 103 15.07 15.15 -9.50
N LYS A 104 16.35 15.30 -9.84
CA LYS A 104 17.48 15.20 -8.92
C LYS A 104 18.40 16.41 -9.11
N GLY A 105 18.57 17.21 -8.07
CA GLY A 105 19.35 18.45 -8.13
C GLY A 105 18.86 19.41 -9.22
N GLY A 106 17.54 19.48 -9.43
CA GLY A 106 16.91 20.29 -10.48
C GLY A 106 16.91 19.66 -11.88
N ASN A 107 17.62 18.55 -12.10
CA ASN A 107 17.69 17.88 -13.40
C ASN A 107 16.68 16.73 -13.50
N PRO A 108 16.00 16.52 -14.65
CA PRO A 108 15.13 15.36 -14.85
C PRO A 108 15.89 14.04 -14.71
N PHE A 109 15.31 13.10 -13.97
CA PHE A 109 15.76 11.71 -13.87
C PHE A 109 14.89 10.83 -14.77
N LEU A 110 15.48 10.35 -15.87
CA LEU A 110 14.75 9.62 -16.91
C LEU A 110 14.53 8.15 -16.51
N LEU A 111 13.27 7.72 -16.56
CA LEU A 111 12.84 6.34 -16.26
C LEU A 111 12.85 5.40 -17.48
N HIS A 112 13.76 5.63 -18.43
CA HIS A 112 13.82 4.85 -19.69
C HIS A 112 14.24 3.40 -19.48
N PHE A 113 14.93 3.10 -18.37
CA PHE A 113 15.30 1.73 -17.98
C PHE A 113 14.09 0.89 -17.51
N ILE A 114 12.94 1.53 -17.24
CA ILE A 114 11.73 0.83 -16.84
C ILE A 114 11.08 0.17 -18.07
N PRO A 115 10.96 -1.17 -18.10
CA PRO A 115 10.37 -1.86 -19.24
C PRO A 115 8.90 -1.49 -19.43
N GLU A 116 8.41 -1.69 -20.65
CA GLU A 116 6.98 -1.63 -20.89
C GLU A 116 6.30 -2.88 -20.33
N VAL A 117 5.20 -2.68 -19.60
CA VAL A 117 4.44 -3.75 -18.95
C VAL A 117 3.01 -3.69 -19.43
N SER A 118 2.54 -4.79 -20.02
CA SER A 118 1.15 -4.99 -20.40
C SER A 118 0.36 -5.63 -19.27
N TYR A 119 -0.79 -5.07 -18.93
CA TYR A 119 -1.72 -5.64 -17.96
C TYR A 119 -2.92 -6.27 -18.68
N LEU A 120 -3.35 -7.46 -18.25
CA LEU A 120 -4.53 -8.11 -18.80
C LEU A 120 -5.79 -7.39 -18.29
N PRO A 121 -6.62 -6.79 -19.15
CA PRO A 121 -7.90 -6.24 -18.72
C PRO A 121 -8.83 -7.39 -18.32
N MET A 122 -9.41 -7.30 -17.12
CA MET A 122 -10.35 -8.29 -16.60
C MET A 122 -11.52 -7.58 -15.93
N SER A 123 -12.72 -8.14 -16.08
CA SER A 123 -13.93 -7.67 -15.40
C SER A 123 -14.46 -8.76 -14.48
N VAL A 124 -14.97 -8.36 -13.32
CA VAL A 124 -15.63 -9.26 -12.37
C VAL A 124 -17.13 -9.08 -12.51
N ILE A 125 -17.84 -10.16 -12.83
CA ILE A 125 -19.31 -10.18 -12.94
C ILE A 125 -19.85 -11.04 -11.80
N ILE A 126 -20.70 -10.45 -10.97
CA ILE A 126 -21.38 -11.14 -9.87
C ILE A 126 -22.84 -11.30 -10.25
N THR A 127 -23.27 -12.54 -10.43
CA THR A 127 -24.68 -12.90 -10.71
C THR A 127 -25.23 -13.76 -9.59
N THR A 128 -26.52 -13.61 -9.30
CA THR A 128 -27.23 -14.48 -8.37
C THR A 128 -28.44 -15.11 -9.06
N PHE A 129 -28.67 -16.39 -8.78
CA PHE A 129 -29.82 -17.13 -9.27
C PHE A 129 -30.49 -17.82 -8.09
N LYS A 130 -31.83 -17.87 -8.10
CA LYS A 130 -32.54 -18.71 -7.13
C LYS A 130 -32.14 -20.18 -7.32
N ARG A 131 -32.05 -20.94 -6.24
CA ARG A 131 -31.55 -22.33 -6.26
C ARG A 131 -32.39 -23.20 -7.21
N GLU A 132 -33.71 -23.03 -7.21
CA GLU A 132 -34.65 -23.74 -8.08
C GLU A 132 -34.43 -23.48 -9.58
N ASN A 133 -33.77 -22.39 -9.93
CA ASN A 133 -33.48 -22.03 -11.32
C ASN A 133 -32.10 -22.56 -11.79
N VAL A 134 -31.32 -23.21 -10.93
CA VAL A 134 -30.01 -23.79 -11.26
C VAL A 134 -30.15 -25.29 -11.55
N LYS A 135 -30.17 -25.66 -12.84
CA LYS A 135 -30.48 -27.05 -13.27
C LYS A 135 -29.45 -28.11 -12.87
N ARG A 136 -28.18 -27.73 -12.76
CA ARG A 136 -27.06 -28.65 -12.50
C ARG A 136 -26.05 -27.98 -11.57
N PRO A 137 -26.37 -27.82 -10.28
CA PRO A 137 -25.41 -27.28 -9.32
C PRO A 137 -24.25 -28.26 -9.14
N LEU A 138 -23.04 -27.75 -8.98
CA LEU A 138 -21.89 -28.58 -8.59
C LEU A 138 -22.03 -28.93 -7.11
N GLU A 139 -21.91 -30.21 -6.76
CA GLU A 139 -21.85 -30.64 -5.37
C GLU A 139 -20.55 -30.15 -4.73
N VAL A 140 -20.67 -29.43 -3.62
CA VAL A 140 -19.51 -28.98 -2.83
C VAL A 140 -19.58 -29.68 -1.49
N SER A 141 -18.69 -30.66 -1.26
CA SER A 141 -18.56 -31.31 0.04
C SER A 141 -17.85 -30.36 1.02
N TYR A 142 -18.58 -29.79 1.96
CA TYR A 142 -17.94 -29.09 3.08
C TYR A 142 -17.44 -30.13 4.10
N PRO A 143 -16.20 -30.02 4.61
CA PRO A 143 -15.78 -30.84 5.73
C PRO A 143 -16.71 -30.55 6.92
N GLN A 144 -17.47 -31.56 7.36
CA GLN A 144 -18.27 -31.45 8.57
C GLN A 144 -17.32 -31.22 9.76
N LYS A 145 -17.48 -30.09 10.45
CA LYS A 145 -16.88 -29.94 11.78
C LYS A 145 -17.52 -31.00 12.68
N SER A 146 -16.72 -31.95 13.15
CA SER A 146 -17.17 -32.95 14.13
C SER A 146 -17.63 -32.21 15.39
N ASN A 147 -18.93 -32.22 15.67
CA ASN A 147 -19.42 -31.84 16.99
C ASN A 147 -18.96 -32.92 17.97
N LYS A 148 -17.89 -32.64 18.73
CA LYS A 148 -17.64 -33.37 19.98
C LYS A 148 -18.71 -32.90 20.97
N MET A 149 -19.74 -33.73 21.16
CA MET A 149 -20.62 -33.62 22.33
C MET A 149 -19.78 -34.00 23.55
N ALA A 150 -19.75 -33.08 24.53
CA ALA A 150 -19.34 -33.36 25.90
C ALA A 150 -20.52 -33.97 26.66
#